data_AF-A0A934H4M3-F1
#
_entry.id   AF-A0A934H4M3-F1
#
_cell.length_a   1.000
_cell.length_b   1.000
_cell.length_c   1.000
_cell.angle_alpha   90.00
_cell.angle_beta   90.00
_cell.angle_gamma   90.00
#
_symmetry.space_group_name_H-M   'P 1'
#
loop_
_entity.id
_entity.type
_entity.pdbx_description
1 polymer ?
#
loop_
_entity_poly.entity_id
_entity_poly.type
_entity_poly.pdbx_seq_one_letter_code
_entity_poly.pdbx_strand_id
1 'polypeptide(L)'
;MPLQTKTLACTSCGASLEIKNALKAKVLVCQHCGAQLDLTDPQYAVIGRALKDAAPPRSSLRLGMEGTFQGEKYQIIGRVRYREDPWFWDEWLLMTEEGRYKWLTEGEEEITLWESFTPTEPTDPRGREEGDTIRPEGRKAQVKEVGRARIDYVEGELTWKARLGETISYLDAREDGGKYSIEWSEKEIEFYKGRQLSYSEVMGAFGQAEATAVAPPPSPGRKGSSLSCASIVVIIVILLVIVFLCVACSIISPSVGAGPGTGGYYRGPSVRIGSPSGRTSTGGGFTGGK
;
A
#
# COMPACT_ATOMS: atom_id res chain seq x y z
N MET A 1 18.76 5.84 28.85
CA MET A 1 19.23 4.54 29.41
C MET A 1 20.24 3.99 28.42
N PRO A 2 21.35 3.39 28.87
CA PRO A 2 22.33 2.82 27.95
C PRO A 2 21.70 1.68 27.13
N LEU A 3 22.19 1.47 25.91
CA LEU A 3 21.84 0.31 25.10
C LEU A 3 22.12 -0.97 25.89
N GLN A 4 21.18 -1.92 25.83
CA GLN A 4 21.39 -3.27 26.35
C GLN A 4 21.55 -4.20 25.17
N THR A 5 22.78 -4.62 24.89
CA THR A 5 23.03 -5.66 23.89
C THR A 5 22.81 -7.04 24.51
N LYS A 6 22.31 -7.97 23.70
CA LYS A 6 22.11 -9.37 24.11
C LYS A 6 22.44 -10.30 22.95
N THR A 7 23.14 -11.38 23.24
CA THR A 7 23.36 -12.45 22.27
C THR A 7 22.37 -13.58 22.48
N LEU A 8 21.87 -14.17 21.39
CA LEU A 8 21.07 -15.40 21.41
C LEU A 8 21.50 -16.35 20.30
N ALA A 9 21.20 -17.64 20.48
CA ALA A 9 21.31 -18.61 19.39
C ALA A 9 19.98 -18.65 18.61
N CYS A 10 20.04 -18.55 17.29
CA CYS A 10 18.86 -18.68 16.44
C CYS A 10 18.18 -20.02 16.66
N THR A 11 16.91 -20.01 17.03
CA THR A 11 16.11 -21.22 17.33
C THR A 11 15.85 -22.08 16.10
N SER A 12 16.11 -21.57 14.89
CA SER A 12 15.98 -22.32 13.63
C SER A 12 17.28 -22.95 13.13
N CYS A 13 18.46 -22.37 13.37
CA CYS A 13 19.72 -22.86 12.78
C CYS A 13 20.94 -22.84 13.73
N GLY A 14 20.80 -22.36 14.96
CA GLY A 14 21.87 -22.30 15.96
C GLY A 14 22.87 -21.15 15.79
N ALA A 15 22.77 -20.32 14.74
CA ALA A 15 23.68 -19.20 14.55
C ALA A 15 23.61 -18.19 15.71
N SER A 16 24.77 -17.64 16.10
CA SER A 16 24.85 -16.60 17.13
C SER A 16 24.38 -15.27 16.57
N LEU A 17 23.37 -14.67 17.17
CA LEU A 17 22.76 -13.40 16.77
C LEU A 17 22.91 -12.38 17.88
N GLU A 18 23.26 -11.15 17.52
CA GLU A 18 23.31 -10.01 18.41
C GLU A 18 22.03 -9.18 18.29
N ILE A 19 21.39 -8.89 19.43
CA ILE A 19 20.35 -7.88 19.58
C ILE A 19 21.05 -6.60 20.05
N LYS A 20 20.91 -5.53 19.27
CA LYS A 20 21.55 -4.23 19.51
C LYS A 20 20.85 -3.44 20.62
N ASN A 21 19.52 -3.53 20.71
CA ASN A 21 18.77 -2.95 21.82
C ASN A 21 17.71 -3.91 22.38
N ALA A 22 18.11 -4.80 23.28
CA ALA A 22 17.26 -5.80 23.92
C ALA A 22 16.07 -5.23 24.70
N LEU A 23 16.08 -3.93 25.07
CA LEU A 23 14.95 -3.28 25.74
C LEU A 23 13.83 -2.89 24.78
N LYS A 24 14.11 -2.74 23.49
CA LYS A 24 13.16 -2.22 22.49
C LYS A 24 12.92 -3.16 21.32
N ALA A 25 13.86 -4.05 21.03
CA ALA A 25 13.75 -5.02 19.96
C ALA A 25 12.58 -5.98 20.21
N LYS A 26 11.68 -6.11 19.24
CA LYS A 26 10.57 -7.08 19.26
C LYS A 26 10.74 -8.19 18.23
N VAL A 27 11.50 -7.95 17.17
CA VAL A 27 11.80 -8.92 16.12
C VAL A 27 13.27 -8.85 15.74
N LEU A 28 13.87 -10.00 15.45
CA LEU A 28 15.18 -10.11 14.80
C LEU A 28 15.14 -11.18 13.71
N VAL A 29 15.54 -10.82 12.49
CA VAL A 29 15.71 -11.78 11.38
C VAL A 29 17.13 -12.31 11.35
N CYS A 30 17.26 -13.63 11.45
CA CYS A 30 18.54 -14.32 11.36
C CYS A 30 19.17 -14.11 9.97
N GLN A 31 20.30 -13.43 9.91
CA GLN A 31 21.01 -13.18 8.64
C GLN A 31 21.58 -14.46 7.98
N HIS A 32 21.62 -15.59 8.70
CA HIS A 32 22.14 -16.86 8.18
C HIS A 32 21.08 -17.73 7.50
N CYS A 33 19.86 -17.80 8.07
CA CYS A 33 18.81 -18.70 7.55
C CYS A 33 17.48 -18.00 7.24
N GLY A 34 17.40 -16.68 7.48
CA GLY A 34 16.22 -15.87 7.25
C GLY A 34 15.09 -16.07 8.28
N ALA A 35 15.27 -16.91 9.31
CA ALA A 35 14.25 -17.10 10.33
C ALA A 35 13.96 -15.78 11.07
N GLN A 36 12.69 -15.39 11.09
CA GLN A 36 12.22 -14.22 11.81
C GLN A 36 11.83 -14.63 13.23
N LEU A 37 12.60 -14.16 14.21
CA LEU A 37 12.43 -14.50 15.62
C LEU A 37 11.60 -13.43 16.33
N ASP A 38 10.62 -13.87 17.11
CA ASP A 38 9.88 -13.02 18.04
C ASP A 38 10.65 -12.87 19.35
N LEU A 39 11.18 -11.68 19.61
CA LEU A 39 11.96 -11.39 20.81
C LEU A 39 11.10 -11.14 22.05
N THR A 40 9.79 -10.99 21.89
CA THR A 40 8.83 -10.86 22.99
C THR A 40 8.37 -12.21 23.53
N ASP A 41 8.60 -13.28 22.77
CA ASP A 41 8.36 -14.66 23.19
C ASP A 41 9.59 -15.19 23.97
N PRO A 42 9.42 -15.72 25.19
CA PRO A 42 10.53 -16.27 25.98
C PRO A 42 11.32 -17.39 25.30
N GLN A 43 10.76 -18.03 24.28
CA GLN A 43 11.37 -19.11 23.50
C GLN A 43 11.88 -18.66 22.14
N TYR A 44 11.83 -17.36 21.81
CA TYR A 44 12.26 -16.84 20.51
C TYR A 44 11.65 -17.59 19.34
N ALA A 45 10.32 -17.71 19.38
CA ALA A 45 9.56 -18.44 18.37
C ALA A 45 9.81 -17.90 16.96
N VAL A 46 9.89 -18.80 15.98
CA VAL A 46 9.98 -18.44 14.57
C VAL A 46 8.59 -18.06 14.08
N ILE A 47 8.40 -16.79 13.72
CA ILE A 47 7.11 -16.25 13.26
C ILE A 47 7.03 -16.04 11.73
N GLY A 48 8.14 -16.25 11.04
CA GLY A 48 8.25 -16.06 9.59
C GLY A 48 9.63 -16.43 9.08
N ARG A 49 9.82 -16.34 7.76
CA ARG A 49 11.13 -16.53 7.13
C ARG A 49 11.31 -15.57 5.95
N ALA A 50 12.32 -14.73 6.03
CA ALA A 50 12.71 -13.76 5.01
C ALA A 50 14.12 -14.09 4.50
N LEU A 51 14.21 -14.66 3.30
CA LEU A 51 15.50 -15.01 2.70
C LEU A 51 16.19 -13.75 2.18
N LYS A 52 17.50 -13.61 2.41
CA LYS A 52 18.28 -12.40 2.07
C LYS A 52 18.03 -11.88 0.64
N ASP A 53 17.95 -12.79 -0.32
CA ASP A 53 17.84 -12.44 -1.74
C ASP A 53 16.39 -12.33 -2.26
N ALA A 54 15.39 -12.52 -1.38
CA ALA A 54 13.98 -12.47 -1.79
C ALA A 54 13.50 -11.06 -2.16
N ALA A 55 14.13 -10.03 -1.60
CA ALA A 55 13.77 -8.62 -1.83
C ALA A 55 15.02 -7.73 -1.86
N PRO A 56 15.84 -7.79 -2.92
CA PRO A 56 17.02 -6.96 -3.02
C PRO A 56 16.64 -5.47 -2.92
N PRO A 57 17.37 -4.67 -2.13
CA PRO A 57 17.11 -3.25 -1.96
C PRO A 57 17.35 -2.48 -3.26
N ARG A 58 16.65 -1.35 -3.36
CA ARG A 58 16.69 -0.43 -4.49
C ARG A 58 18.04 0.32 -4.58
N SER A 59 18.54 0.80 -3.46
CA SER A 59 19.83 1.48 -3.33
C SER A 59 20.97 0.54 -2.92
N SER A 60 22.12 1.14 -2.59
CA SER A 60 23.24 0.47 -1.91
C SER A 60 23.10 0.43 -0.38
N LEU A 61 21.97 0.83 0.20
CA LEU A 61 21.73 0.75 1.65
C LEU A 61 21.68 -0.69 2.14
N ARG A 62 22.39 -1.03 3.22
CA ARG A 62 22.45 -2.38 3.80
C ARG A 62 22.52 -2.29 5.32
N LEU A 63 22.08 -3.35 6.00
CA LEU A 63 22.25 -3.48 7.44
C LEU A 63 23.71 -3.29 7.85
N GLY A 64 23.93 -2.60 8.97
CA GLY A 64 25.24 -2.31 9.53
C GLY A 64 25.90 -1.04 9.01
N MET A 65 25.41 -0.43 7.92
CA MET A 65 25.93 0.85 7.44
C MET A 65 25.75 1.94 8.50
N GLU A 66 26.79 2.74 8.68
CA GLU A 66 26.82 3.86 9.62
C GLU A 66 26.87 5.18 8.87
N GLY A 67 26.08 6.15 9.30
CA GLY A 67 26.00 7.45 8.66
C GLY A 67 25.62 8.56 9.63
N THR A 68 25.87 9.81 9.23
CA THR A 68 25.60 10.98 10.07
C THR A 68 24.47 11.83 9.49
N PHE A 69 23.39 11.99 10.24
CA PHE A 69 22.26 12.85 9.90
C PHE A 69 22.12 13.94 10.95
N GLN A 70 22.16 15.21 10.52
CA GLN A 70 21.99 16.37 11.44
C GLN A 70 22.96 16.35 12.63
N GLY A 71 24.19 15.88 12.43
CA GLY A 71 25.23 15.81 13.47
C GLY A 71 25.16 14.57 14.37
N GLU A 72 24.19 13.70 14.19
CA GLU A 72 24.03 12.47 14.96
C GLU A 72 24.40 11.24 14.12
N LYS A 73 25.13 10.30 14.72
CA LYS A 73 25.51 9.04 14.09
C LYS A 73 24.40 8.01 14.24
N TYR A 74 24.09 7.33 13.15
CA TYR A 74 23.10 6.27 13.08
C TYR A 74 23.68 5.04 12.40
N GLN A 75 23.28 3.86 12.85
CA GLN A 75 23.48 2.59 12.17
C GLN A 75 22.15 2.07 11.60
N ILE A 76 22.17 1.52 10.38
CA ILE A 76 21.04 0.76 9.84
C ILE A 76 20.95 -0.58 10.56
N ILE A 77 19.87 -0.81 11.31
CA ILE A 77 19.71 -2.05 12.10
C ILE A 77 18.61 -2.97 11.59
N GLY A 78 17.68 -2.45 10.81
CA GLY A 78 16.55 -3.21 10.27
C GLY A 78 16.00 -2.61 9.00
N ARG A 79 15.16 -3.37 8.32
CA ARG A 79 14.42 -2.91 7.14
C ARG A 79 13.11 -3.66 6.99
N VAL A 80 12.10 -2.95 6.52
CA VAL A 80 10.82 -3.49 6.09
C VAL A 80 10.59 -3.12 4.63
N ARG A 81 10.10 -4.05 3.80
CA ARG A 81 9.55 -3.71 2.49
C ARG A 81 8.04 -3.77 2.55
N TYR A 82 7.41 -2.68 2.16
CA TYR A 82 5.98 -2.61 1.96
C TYR A 82 5.63 -2.72 0.49
N ARG A 83 4.44 -3.24 0.21
CA ARG A 83 3.88 -3.37 -1.13
C ARG A 83 2.43 -2.91 -1.18
N GLU A 84 2.16 -2.05 -2.14
CA GLU A 84 0.83 -1.62 -2.55
C GLU A 84 0.77 -1.79 -4.07
N ASP A 85 0.34 -2.95 -4.54
CA ASP A 85 0.59 -3.36 -5.94
C ASP A 85 0.13 -2.31 -6.97
N PRO A 86 0.99 -1.94 -7.94
CA PRO A 86 2.30 -2.55 -8.26
C PRO A 86 3.52 -1.93 -7.53
N TRP A 87 3.30 -1.06 -6.55
CA TRP A 87 4.30 -0.27 -5.85
C TRP A 87 4.94 -1.00 -4.70
N PHE A 88 6.19 -0.63 -4.40
CA PHE A 88 6.84 -1.02 -3.17
C PHE A 88 7.82 0.08 -2.73
N TRP A 89 8.07 0.15 -1.44
CA TRP A 89 9.12 0.97 -0.85
C TRP A 89 9.82 0.21 0.26
N ASP A 90 11.04 0.63 0.56
CA ASP A 90 11.81 0.10 1.67
C ASP A 90 11.87 1.13 2.79
N GLU A 91 11.69 0.70 4.03
CA GLU A 91 11.90 1.52 5.21
C GLU A 91 13.03 0.96 6.03
N TRP A 92 14.06 1.78 6.26
CA TRP A 92 15.26 1.41 6.98
C TRP A 92 15.21 1.95 8.41
N LEU A 93 15.32 1.07 9.40
CA LEU A 93 15.39 1.46 10.80
C LEU A 93 16.82 1.89 11.14
N LEU A 94 16.95 3.15 11.53
CA LEU A 94 18.19 3.77 11.95
C LEU A 94 18.22 3.86 13.48
N MET A 95 19.37 3.56 14.09
CA MET A 95 19.55 3.65 15.54
C MET A 95 20.85 4.37 15.91
N THR A 96 20.77 5.27 16.88
CA THR A 96 21.94 5.92 17.51
C THR A 96 22.58 5.02 18.58
N GLU A 97 23.80 5.37 19.01
CA GLU A 97 24.46 4.71 20.16
C GLU A 97 23.68 4.91 21.48
N GLU A 98 22.80 5.91 21.56
CA GLU A 98 21.93 6.13 22.72
C GLU A 98 20.57 5.42 22.61
N GLY A 99 20.31 4.66 21.54
CA GLY A 99 19.05 3.93 21.34
C GLY A 99 17.87 4.81 20.93
N ARG A 100 18.13 5.98 20.33
CA ARG A 100 17.13 6.77 19.60
C ARG A 100 16.99 6.24 18.18
N TYR A 101 15.77 6.29 17.65
CA TYR A 101 15.40 5.70 16.36
C TYR A 101 14.92 6.75 15.36
N LYS A 102 15.22 6.52 14.08
CA LYS A 102 14.60 7.19 12.93
C LYS A 102 14.28 6.14 11.87
N TRP A 103 13.34 6.45 10.99
CA TRP A 103 13.07 5.63 9.80
C TRP A 103 13.51 6.38 8.56
N LEU A 104 14.12 5.68 7.61
CA LEU A 104 14.45 6.22 6.30
C LEU A 104 13.62 5.48 5.26
N THR A 105 12.56 6.11 4.76
CA THR A 105 11.73 5.57 3.70
C THR A 105 12.38 5.86 2.35
N GLU A 106 12.80 4.81 1.65
CA GLU A 106 13.28 4.82 0.28
C GLU A 106 12.12 4.48 -0.67
N GLY A 107 11.42 5.52 -1.12
CA GLY A 107 10.44 5.43 -2.19
C GLY A 107 11.08 5.52 -3.57
N GLU A 108 10.25 5.55 -4.60
CA GLU A 108 10.70 5.66 -5.99
C GLU A 108 11.19 7.07 -6.34
N GLU A 109 10.44 8.08 -5.92
CA GLU A 109 10.70 9.48 -6.29
C GLU A 109 11.43 10.25 -5.19
N GLU A 110 11.31 9.78 -3.94
CA GLU A 110 11.79 10.51 -2.78
C GLU A 110 12.31 9.59 -1.69
N ILE A 111 13.28 10.11 -0.94
CA ILE A 111 13.73 9.53 0.31
C ILE A 111 13.30 10.46 1.44
N THR A 112 12.69 9.91 2.49
CA THR A 112 12.25 10.70 3.64
C THR A 112 12.84 10.14 4.93
N LEU A 113 13.46 11.01 5.73
CA LEU A 113 13.89 10.68 7.09
C LEU A 113 12.79 11.08 8.06
N TRP A 114 12.23 10.08 8.75
CA TRP A 114 11.13 10.19 9.68
C TRP A 114 11.60 10.10 11.13
N GLU A 115 10.98 10.91 11.98
CA GLU A 115 11.13 10.87 13.43
C GLU A 115 9.72 10.76 14.05
N SER A 116 9.55 9.87 15.02
CA SER A 116 8.29 9.80 15.75
C SER A 116 8.12 11.05 16.62
N PHE A 117 6.88 11.51 16.77
CA PHE A 117 6.58 12.65 17.62
C PHE A 117 5.19 12.51 18.24
N THR A 118 4.93 13.28 19.29
CA THR A 118 3.61 13.41 19.88
C THR A 118 2.95 14.65 19.31
N PRO A 119 1.87 14.53 18.52
CA PRO A 119 1.19 15.69 17.96
C PRO A 119 0.52 16.52 19.07
N THR A 120 0.50 17.84 18.89
CA THR A 120 -0.25 18.74 19.77
C THR A 120 -1.74 18.62 19.54
N GLU A 121 -2.14 18.32 18.29
CA GLU A 121 -3.52 18.01 17.91
C GLU A 121 -3.54 16.65 17.19
N PRO A 122 -3.68 15.53 17.95
CA PRO A 122 -3.74 14.20 17.35
C PRO A 122 -4.93 14.10 16.41
N THR A 123 -4.66 13.65 15.19
CA THR A 123 -5.70 13.40 14.18
C THR A 123 -6.03 11.91 14.16
N ASP A 124 -7.31 11.54 14.28
CA ASP A 124 -7.74 10.19 13.90
C ASP A 124 -7.70 10.08 12.36
N PRO A 125 -6.87 9.19 11.79
CA PRO A 125 -6.76 9.03 10.34
C PRO A 125 -7.94 8.25 9.74
N ARG A 126 -8.76 7.59 10.57
CA ARG A 126 -9.86 6.76 10.07
C ARG A 126 -10.94 7.63 9.42
N GLY A 127 -11.30 7.30 8.18
CA GLY A 127 -12.28 8.05 7.39
C GLY A 127 -11.75 9.36 6.80
N ARG A 128 -10.43 9.60 6.87
CA ARG A 128 -9.79 10.69 6.12
C ARG A 128 -9.58 10.28 4.67
N GLU A 129 -9.59 11.29 3.80
CA GLU A 129 -9.40 11.13 2.36
C GLU A 129 -8.32 12.10 1.83
N GLU A 130 -7.81 11.83 0.63
CA GLU A 130 -6.93 12.76 -0.06
C GLU A 130 -7.61 14.13 -0.22
N GLY A 131 -6.87 15.20 0.09
CA GLY A 131 -7.40 16.58 0.09
C GLY A 131 -7.95 17.06 1.44
N ASP A 132 -8.12 16.18 2.42
CA ASP A 132 -8.42 16.60 3.80
C ASP A 132 -7.28 17.45 4.38
N THR A 133 -7.60 18.27 5.38
CA THR A 133 -6.61 19.06 6.13
C THR A 133 -6.47 18.54 7.56
N ILE A 134 -5.23 18.24 7.96
CA ILE A 134 -4.85 17.85 9.32
C ILE A 134 -3.96 18.93 9.97
N ARG A 135 -3.80 18.89 11.30
CA ARG A 135 -2.99 19.87 12.07
C ARG A 135 -2.12 19.25 13.17
N PRO A 136 -1.30 18.24 12.87
CA PRO A 136 -0.55 17.50 13.91
C PRO A 136 0.28 18.40 14.85
N GLU A 137 0.80 19.53 14.36
CA GLU A 137 1.53 20.53 15.15
C GLU A 137 0.92 21.94 15.04
N GLY A 138 -0.42 22.03 14.94
CA GLY A 138 -1.15 23.31 14.78
C GLY A 138 -1.01 23.97 13.40
N ARG A 139 -0.10 23.47 12.56
CA ARG A 139 0.11 23.89 11.17
C ARG A 139 -0.75 23.07 10.23
N LYS A 140 -1.37 23.72 9.23
CA LYS A 140 -2.19 23.04 8.23
C LYS A 140 -1.31 22.16 7.34
N ALA A 141 -1.57 20.87 7.32
CA ALA A 141 -1.03 19.93 6.35
C ALA A 141 -2.17 19.33 5.53
N GLN A 142 -1.97 19.24 4.22
CA GLN A 142 -2.91 18.64 3.27
C GLN A 142 -2.61 17.15 3.15
N VAL A 143 -3.62 16.31 3.35
CA VAL A 143 -3.53 14.87 3.09
C VAL A 143 -3.27 14.67 1.60
N LYS A 144 -2.20 13.95 1.29
CA LYS A 144 -1.78 13.61 -0.07
C LYS A 144 -2.04 12.17 -0.43
N GLU A 145 -2.11 11.30 0.58
CA GLU A 145 -2.31 9.88 0.36
C GLU A 145 -2.92 9.25 1.59
N VAL A 146 -3.83 8.30 1.35
CA VAL A 146 -4.38 7.40 2.36
C VAL A 146 -4.37 6.02 1.73
N GLY A 147 -3.67 5.08 2.35
CA GLY A 147 -3.37 3.81 1.71
C GLY A 147 -3.27 2.64 2.67
N ARG A 148 -3.10 1.46 2.08
CA ARG A 148 -2.86 0.20 2.79
C ARG A 148 -1.76 -0.56 2.08
N ALA A 149 -0.78 -1.03 2.84
CA ALA A 149 0.35 -1.73 2.28
C ALA A 149 0.68 -3.01 3.05
N ARG A 150 1.05 -4.05 2.30
CA ARG A 150 1.42 -5.35 2.84
C ARG A 150 2.92 -5.42 3.10
N ILE A 151 3.32 -6.02 4.22
CA ILE A 151 4.71 -6.32 4.53
C ILE A 151 5.15 -7.52 3.69
N ASP A 152 6.00 -7.27 2.72
CA ASP A 152 6.49 -8.29 1.79
C ASP A 152 7.88 -8.80 2.18
N TYR A 153 8.63 -8.02 2.96
CA TYR A 153 9.96 -8.39 3.41
C TYR A 153 10.33 -7.75 4.73
N VAL A 154 11.15 -8.44 5.52
CA VAL A 154 11.74 -7.94 6.75
C VAL A 154 13.18 -8.44 6.86
N GLU A 155 14.12 -7.58 7.27
CA GLU A 155 15.48 -7.97 7.64
C GLU A 155 15.98 -7.19 8.86
N GLY A 156 16.91 -7.77 9.62
CA GLY A 156 17.52 -7.13 10.79
C GLY A 156 16.62 -7.09 12.03
N GLU A 157 16.87 -6.10 12.89
CA GLU A 157 16.19 -5.83 14.16
C GLU A 157 15.08 -4.79 13.98
N LEU A 158 13.89 -5.03 14.54
CA LEU A 158 12.78 -4.08 14.54
C LEU A 158 12.23 -3.84 15.95
N THR A 159 11.74 -2.62 16.20
CA THR A 159 11.11 -2.20 17.46
C THR A 159 9.64 -2.60 17.60
N TRP A 160 9.08 -3.24 16.56
CA TRP A 160 7.72 -3.73 16.52
C TRP A 160 7.65 -5.12 15.90
N LYS A 161 6.53 -5.83 16.11
CA LYS A 161 6.38 -7.22 15.69
C LYS A 161 5.85 -7.31 14.27
N ALA A 162 6.65 -6.86 13.31
CA ALA A 162 6.31 -6.99 11.89
C ALA A 162 6.06 -8.44 11.52
N ARG A 163 5.06 -8.72 10.69
CA ARG A 163 4.80 -10.07 10.17
C ARG A 163 4.67 -10.03 8.66
N LEU A 164 5.37 -10.93 7.99
CA LEU A 164 5.21 -11.10 6.54
C LEU A 164 3.74 -11.37 6.22
N GLY A 165 3.21 -10.62 5.25
CA GLY A 165 1.81 -10.68 4.82
C GLY A 165 0.84 -9.81 5.63
N GLU A 166 1.27 -9.21 6.74
CA GLU A 166 0.45 -8.25 7.50
C GLU A 166 0.29 -6.94 6.71
N THR A 167 -0.85 -6.28 6.89
CA THR A 167 -1.18 -5.04 6.19
C THR A 167 -1.24 -3.89 7.18
N ILE A 168 -0.49 -2.81 6.91
CA ILE A 168 -0.58 -1.54 7.63
C ILE A 168 -1.54 -0.60 6.91
N SER A 169 -2.03 0.42 7.63
CA SER A 169 -2.75 1.55 7.05
C SER A 169 -1.98 2.82 7.36
N TYR A 170 -1.89 3.71 6.37
CA TYR A 170 -1.09 4.92 6.47
C TYR A 170 -1.79 6.11 5.82
N LEU A 171 -1.42 7.30 6.26
CA LEU A 171 -1.88 8.58 5.75
C LEU A 171 -0.69 9.52 5.72
N ASP A 172 -0.36 10.00 4.53
CA ASP A 172 0.71 10.95 4.32
C ASP A 172 0.13 12.34 4.04
N ALA A 173 0.65 13.33 4.75
CA ALA A 173 0.26 14.73 4.59
C ALA A 173 1.49 15.61 4.37
N ARG A 174 1.27 16.73 3.68
CA ARG A 174 2.31 17.72 3.41
C ARG A 174 1.89 19.10 3.86
N GLU A 175 2.83 19.81 4.47
CA GLU A 175 2.79 21.25 4.70
C GLU A 175 3.90 21.93 3.89
N ASP A 176 3.97 23.27 3.90
CA ASP A 176 5.05 24.00 3.26
C ASP A 176 6.41 23.61 3.89
N GLY A 177 7.21 22.83 3.17
CA GLY A 177 8.55 22.40 3.60
C GLY A 177 8.58 21.23 4.59
N GLY A 178 7.45 20.59 4.89
CA GLY A 178 7.35 19.50 5.87
C GLY A 178 6.44 18.35 5.43
N LYS A 179 6.70 17.16 5.98
CA LYS A 179 5.89 15.96 5.76
C LYS A 179 5.42 15.39 7.10
N TYR A 180 4.22 14.82 7.10
CA TYR A 180 3.72 14.01 8.20
C TYR A 180 3.27 12.66 7.66
N SER A 181 3.50 11.61 8.42
CA SER A 181 2.88 10.31 8.20
C SER A 181 2.17 9.88 9.47
N ILE A 182 0.97 9.33 9.31
CA ILE A 182 0.19 8.70 10.37
C ILE A 182 0.01 7.25 9.98
N GLU A 183 0.54 6.34 10.78
CA GLU A 183 0.35 4.90 10.62
C GLU A 183 -0.58 4.38 11.71
N TRP A 184 -1.48 3.46 11.38
CA TRP A 184 -2.39 2.94 12.39
C TRP A 184 -2.80 1.49 12.18
N SER A 185 -3.18 0.90 13.31
CA SER A 185 -3.89 -0.36 13.42
C SER A 185 -5.19 -0.17 14.21
N GLU A 186 -5.81 -1.28 14.62
CA GLU A 186 -6.92 -1.24 15.57
C GLU A 186 -6.48 -0.77 16.96
N LYS A 187 -5.21 -0.96 17.33
CA LYS A 187 -4.71 -0.78 18.70
C LYS A 187 -3.90 0.49 18.90
N GLU A 188 -3.23 0.96 17.87
CA GLU A 188 -2.31 2.10 17.97
C GLU A 188 -2.39 3.00 16.74
N ILE A 189 -2.10 4.28 16.96
CA ILE A 189 -1.91 5.32 15.95
C ILE A 189 -0.56 5.95 16.25
N GLU A 190 0.34 5.93 15.29
CA GLU A 190 1.68 6.48 15.38
C GLU A 190 1.82 7.68 14.45
N PHE A 191 2.58 8.67 14.89
CA PHE A 191 2.75 9.93 14.17
C PHE A 191 4.24 10.16 13.91
N TYR A 192 4.54 10.50 12.65
CA TYR A 192 5.89 10.75 12.17
C TYR A 192 5.98 12.10 11.49
N LYS A 193 7.06 12.84 11.76
CA LYS A 193 7.44 14.06 11.04
C LYS A 193 8.62 13.76 10.14
N GLY A 194 8.56 14.22 8.91
CA GLY A 194 9.45 13.81 7.84
C GLY A 194 10.24 14.97 7.26
N ARG A 195 11.52 14.71 6.97
CA ARG A 195 12.37 15.57 6.14
C ARG A 195 12.75 14.83 4.87
N GLN A 196 12.37 15.40 3.72
CA GLN A 196 12.77 14.87 2.42
C GLN A 196 14.28 15.07 2.22
N LEU A 197 14.94 14.04 1.69
CA LEU A 197 16.37 14.01 1.39
C LEU A 197 16.58 13.66 -0.07
N SER A 198 17.64 14.20 -0.67
CA SER A 198 18.14 13.69 -1.94
C SER A 198 18.87 12.36 -1.77
N TYR A 199 18.92 11.54 -2.82
CA TYR A 199 19.73 10.31 -2.84
C TYR A 199 21.20 10.60 -2.52
N SER A 200 21.76 11.68 -3.07
CA SER A 200 23.14 12.08 -2.81
C SER A 200 23.39 12.50 -1.36
N GLU A 201 22.44 13.17 -0.69
CA GLU A 201 22.56 13.45 0.75
C GLU A 201 22.59 12.16 1.56
N VAL A 202 21.73 11.20 1.24
CA VAL A 202 21.67 9.91 1.95
C VAL A 202 22.96 9.13 1.77
N MET A 203 23.40 8.94 0.53
CA MET A 203 24.63 8.18 0.26
C MET A 203 25.87 8.91 0.79
N GLY A 204 25.91 10.24 0.70
CA GLY A 204 26.95 11.05 1.31
C GLY A 204 26.99 10.91 2.85
N ALA A 205 25.83 10.88 3.50
CA ALA A 205 25.73 10.68 4.95
C ALA A 205 26.31 9.33 5.39
N PHE A 206 26.19 8.28 4.56
CA PHE A 206 26.76 6.95 4.80
C PHE A 206 28.20 6.79 4.27
N GLY A 207 28.89 7.87 3.90
CA GLY A 207 30.28 7.81 3.43
C GLY A 207 30.45 7.18 2.04
N GLN A 208 29.37 7.08 1.27
CA GLN A 208 29.31 6.46 -0.06
C GLN A 208 29.08 7.52 -1.14
N ALA A 209 29.78 8.66 -1.06
CA ALA A 209 29.57 9.80 -1.96
C ALA A 209 29.86 9.48 -3.44
N GLU A 210 30.68 8.48 -3.73
CA GLU A 210 30.98 8.00 -5.09
C GLU A 210 30.07 6.86 -5.56
N ALA A 211 29.13 6.39 -4.74
CA ALA A 211 28.11 5.46 -5.19
C ALA A 211 27.24 6.20 -6.22
N THR A 212 27.56 6.01 -7.51
CA THR A 212 26.81 6.57 -8.63
C THR A 212 25.32 6.41 -8.34
N ALA A 213 24.61 7.53 -8.41
CA ALA A 213 23.17 7.62 -8.27
C ALA A 213 22.49 6.88 -9.43
N VAL A 214 22.59 5.55 -9.43
CA VAL A 214 21.65 4.74 -10.18
C VAL A 214 20.42 4.71 -9.31
N ALA A 215 19.56 5.71 -9.53
CA ALA A 215 18.22 5.68 -8.98
C ALA A 215 17.63 4.30 -9.31
N PRO A 216 17.06 3.61 -8.31
CA PRO A 216 16.47 2.31 -8.56
C PRO A 216 15.42 2.39 -9.68
N PRO A 217 15.33 1.36 -10.54
CA PRO A 217 14.44 1.40 -11.70
C PRO A 217 13.00 1.72 -11.27
N PRO A 218 12.33 2.68 -11.93
CA PRO A 218 10.99 3.12 -11.54
C PRO A 218 10.02 1.93 -11.51
N SER A 219 9.13 1.91 -10.51
CA SER A 219 8.01 1.00 -10.48
C SER A 219 6.93 1.52 -11.47
N PRO A 220 6.02 0.67 -11.98
CA PRO A 220 5.19 1.03 -13.12
C PRO A 220 4.17 2.16 -12.81
N GLY A 221 4.51 3.40 -13.22
CA GLY A 221 3.79 4.71 -13.12
C GLY A 221 2.46 4.83 -12.35
N ARG A 222 2.41 5.63 -11.26
CA ARG A 222 1.18 5.94 -10.49
C ARG A 222 0.39 6.91 -11.34
N LYS A 223 -0.56 6.39 -12.13
CA LYS A 223 -1.54 7.25 -12.80
C LYS A 223 -2.49 7.76 -11.73
N GLY A 224 -2.15 8.87 -11.10
CA GLY A 224 -3.16 9.72 -10.48
C GLY A 224 -4.19 10.04 -11.56
N SER A 225 -5.43 9.61 -11.39
CA SER A 225 -6.51 9.89 -12.32
C SER A 225 -6.96 11.34 -12.15
N SER A 226 -6.11 12.31 -12.52
CA SER A 226 -6.60 13.64 -12.84
C SER A 226 -7.24 13.56 -14.23
N LEU A 227 -8.55 13.34 -14.28
CA LEU A 227 -9.31 13.58 -15.49
C LEU A 227 -9.11 15.05 -15.86
N SER A 228 -8.25 15.32 -16.84
CA SER A 228 -8.07 16.68 -17.34
C SER A 228 -9.42 17.23 -17.84
N CYS A 229 -9.68 18.52 -17.67
CA CYS A 229 -10.92 19.15 -18.13
C CYS A 229 -11.20 18.89 -19.63
N ALA A 230 -10.17 18.64 -20.43
CA ALA A 230 -10.31 18.26 -21.84
C ALA A 230 -11.02 16.90 -22.02
N SER A 231 -10.79 15.93 -21.13
CA SER A 231 -11.44 14.61 -21.16
C SER A 231 -12.92 14.70 -20.79
N ILE A 232 -13.28 15.59 -19.86
CA ILE A 232 -14.67 15.86 -19.48
C ILE A 232 -15.44 16.51 -20.65
N VAL A 233 -14.83 17.48 -21.34
CA VAL A 233 -15.44 18.14 -22.50
C VAL A 233 -15.71 17.15 -23.64
N VAL A 234 -14.76 16.25 -23.94
CA VAL A 234 -14.96 15.22 -24.97
C VAL A 234 -16.10 14.27 -24.61
N ILE A 235 -16.19 13.83 -23.35
CA ILE A 235 -17.28 12.96 -22.88
C ILE A 235 -18.64 13.68 -22.98
N ILE A 236 -18.71 14.95 -22.57
CA ILE A 236 -19.93 15.75 -22.69
C ILE A 236 -20.35 15.91 -24.16
N VAL A 237 -19.41 16.20 -25.06
CA VAL A 237 -19.70 16.32 -26.49
C VAL A 237 -20.21 14.99 -27.06
N ILE A 238 -19.60 13.86 -26.71
CA ILE A 238 -20.05 12.53 -27.15
C ILE A 238 -21.47 12.25 -26.62
N LEU A 239 -21.75 12.53 -25.36
CA LEU A 239 -23.08 12.35 -24.78
C LEU A 239 -24.13 13.23 -25.47
N LEU A 240 -23.79 14.49 -25.77
CA LEU A 240 -24.68 15.40 -26.49
C LEU A 240 -24.97 14.92 -27.92
N VAL A 241 -23.96 14.39 -28.62
CA VAL A 241 -24.13 13.79 -29.95
C VAL A 241 -25.01 12.54 -29.89
N ILE A 242 -24.83 11.67 -28.90
CA ILE A 242 -25.66 10.48 -28.71
C ILE A 242 -27.11 10.89 -28.43
N VAL A 243 -27.34 11.85 -27.52
CA VAL A 243 -28.68 12.37 -27.24
C VAL A 243 -29.31 12.96 -28.50
N PHE A 244 -28.56 13.74 -29.27
CA PHE A 244 -29.03 14.30 -30.53
C PHE A 244 -29.42 13.21 -31.54
N LEU A 245 -28.61 12.17 -31.69
CA LEU A 245 -28.91 11.04 -32.57
C LEU A 245 -30.14 10.26 -32.11
N CYS A 246 -30.32 10.03 -30.80
CA CYS A 246 -31.51 9.37 -30.25
C CYS A 246 -32.79 10.20 -30.48
N VAL A 247 -32.72 11.52 -30.29
CA VAL A 247 -33.84 12.43 -30.56
C VAL A 247 -34.16 12.47 -32.06
N ALA A 248 -33.14 12.59 -32.92
CA ALA A 248 -33.32 12.56 -34.37
C ALA A 248 -33.95 11.24 -34.84
N CYS A 249 -33.54 10.11 -34.26
CA CYS A 249 -34.11 8.79 -34.59
C CYS A 249 -35.57 8.64 -34.15
N SER A 250 -35.98 9.32 -33.06
CA SER A 250 -37.36 9.30 -32.56
C SER A 250 -38.30 10.17 -33.41
N ILE A 251 -37.78 11.17 -34.12
CA ILE A 251 -38.56 12.07 -34.99
C ILE A 251 -38.79 11.46 -36.39
N ILE A 252 -37.97 10.49 -36.81
CA ILE A 252 -38.03 9.87 -38.15
C ILE A 252 -38.81 8.54 -38.16
N SER A 253 -39.74 8.33 -37.22
CA SER A 253 -40.70 7.22 -37.38
C SER A 253 -41.73 7.59 -38.45
N PRO A 254 -41.78 6.93 -39.63
CA PRO A 254 -42.81 7.21 -40.61
C PRO A 254 -44.14 6.62 -40.11
N SER A 255 -45.15 7.47 -40.01
CA SER A 255 -46.53 7.08 -39.78
C SER A 255 -46.98 6.10 -40.88
N VAL A 256 -47.18 4.83 -40.54
CA VAL A 256 -47.85 3.86 -41.41
C VAL A 256 -49.33 4.25 -41.46
N GLY A 257 -49.67 5.10 -42.44
CA GLY A 257 -51.03 5.53 -42.74
C GLY A 257 -51.79 4.44 -43.49
N ALA A 258 -52.97 4.10 -42.96
CA ALA A 258 -53.95 3.24 -43.61
C ALA A 258 -54.54 3.90 -44.87
N GLY A 259 -54.74 3.11 -45.93
CA GLY A 259 -55.48 3.48 -47.14
C GLY A 259 -56.02 2.25 -47.89
N PRO A 260 -57.15 2.35 -48.63
CA PRO A 260 -58.11 1.25 -48.77
C PRO A 260 -58.07 0.45 -50.08
N GLY A 261 -58.29 -0.86 -49.95
CA GLY A 261 -59.15 -1.75 -50.75
C GLY A 261 -59.06 -1.84 -52.27
N THR A 262 -58.66 -3.01 -52.78
CA THR A 262 -59.37 -3.73 -53.87
C THR A 262 -59.17 -5.24 -53.72
N GLY A 263 -60.25 -6.01 -53.91
CA GLY A 263 -60.39 -7.40 -53.51
C GLY A 263 -59.74 -8.46 -54.40
N GLY A 264 -59.62 -9.65 -53.82
CA GLY A 264 -59.28 -10.90 -54.49
C GLY A 264 -59.77 -12.08 -53.66
N TYR A 265 -60.96 -12.58 -53.98
CA TYR A 265 -61.44 -13.89 -53.53
C TYR A 265 -60.51 -14.97 -54.07
N TYR A 266 -59.94 -15.86 -53.25
CA TYR A 266 -59.77 -17.28 -53.61
C TYR A 266 -59.67 -18.16 -52.35
N ARG A 267 -60.32 -19.32 -52.46
CA ARG A 267 -60.64 -20.34 -51.46
C ARG A 267 -59.42 -21.08 -50.88
N GLY A 268 -59.46 -21.34 -49.57
CA GLY A 268 -59.10 -22.60 -48.87
C GLY A 268 -57.72 -23.24 -49.09
N PRO A 269 -57.34 -24.31 -48.35
CA PRO A 269 -58.13 -25.12 -47.43
C PRO A 269 -57.60 -25.18 -45.98
N SER A 270 -58.49 -25.69 -45.14
CA SER A 270 -58.38 -26.10 -43.74
C SER A 270 -57.26 -27.08 -43.39
N VAL A 271 -56.68 -26.95 -42.19
CA VAL A 271 -56.53 -28.04 -41.19
C VAL A 271 -56.61 -27.44 -39.78
N ARG A 272 -57.46 -28.03 -38.93
CA ARG A 272 -57.57 -27.78 -37.48
C ARG A 272 -56.74 -28.79 -36.69
N ILE A 273 -56.67 -28.50 -35.37
CA ILE A 273 -56.47 -29.40 -34.21
C ILE A 273 -55.00 -29.41 -33.75
N GLY A 274 -54.66 -29.15 -32.48
CA GLY A 274 -55.44 -28.89 -31.27
C GLY A 274 -54.47 -28.80 -30.09
N SER A 275 -54.86 -28.11 -29.02
CA SER A 275 -54.13 -28.15 -27.75
C SER A 275 -54.27 -29.54 -27.09
N PRO A 276 -53.31 -29.90 -26.24
CA PRO A 276 -53.73 -30.34 -24.92
C PRO A 276 -52.91 -29.76 -23.77
N SER A 277 -53.62 -29.57 -22.68
CA SER A 277 -53.16 -29.34 -21.32
C SER A 277 -52.38 -30.53 -20.75
N GLY A 278 -51.53 -30.27 -19.74
CA GLY A 278 -51.40 -31.18 -18.60
C GLY A 278 -50.00 -31.47 -18.06
N ARG A 279 -49.92 -31.35 -16.73
CA ARG A 279 -49.03 -32.04 -15.76
C ARG A 279 -47.61 -31.54 -15.55
N THR A 280 -47.42 -30.96 -14.36
CA THR A 280 -46.21 -31.08 -13.55
C THR A 280 -46.49 -32.03 -12.38
N SER A 281 -45.66 -33.06 -12.23
CA SER A 281 -45.55 -33.87 -11.01
C SER A 281 -44.15 -34.49 -10.92
N THR A 282 -43.72 -34.77 -9.68
CA THR A 282 -42.47 -35.40 -9.20
C THR A 282 -41.31 -34.42 -9.00
N GLY A 283 -40.61 -34.34 -7.86
CA GLY A 283 -40.65 -35.13 -6.63
C GLY A 283 -39.23 -35.58 -6.23
N GLY A 284 -38.85 -35.31 -4.97
CA GLY A 284 -37.66 -35.87 -4.27
C GLY A 284 -36.39 -35.00 -4.38
N GLY A 285 -35.60 -34.74 -3.33
CA GLY A 285 -35.58 -35.24 -1.96
C GLY A 285 -34.12 -35.41 -1.49
N PHE A 286 -33.86 -34.99 -0.24
CA PHE A 286 -32.84 -35.50 0.69
C PHE A 286 -31.35 -35.05 0.66
N THR A 287 -31.01 -34.25 1.70
CA THR A 287 -30.03 -34.45 2.81
C THR A 287 -28.50 -34.47 2.65
N GLY A 288 -27.86 -33.83 3.64
CA GLY A 288 -26.58 -34.19 4.29
C GLY A 288 -25.46 -33.17 4.06
N GLY A 289 -24.64 -32.71 5.01
CA GLY A 289 -24.37 -33.04 6.42
C GLY A 289 -23.85 -31.77 7.13
N LYS A 290 -23.96 -31.69 8.46
CA LYS A 290 -22.88 -31.96 9.43
C LYS A 290 -21.61 -31.15 9.19
#